data_AF-A0A7S1BBG1-F1
#
_entry.id   AF-A0A7S1BBG1-F1
#
_cell.length_a   1.000
_cell.length_b   1.000
_cell.length_c   1.000
_cell.angle_alpha   90.00
_cell.angle_beta   90.00
_cell.angle_gamma   90.00
#
_symmetry.space_group_name_H-M   'P 1'
#
loop_
_entity.id
_entity.type
_entity.pdbx_description
1 polymer ?
#
loop_
_entity_poly.entity_id
_entity_poly.type
_entity_poly.pdbx_seq_one_letter_code
_entity_poly.pdbx_strand_id
1 'polypeptide(L)'
;MATDDEYLYPLSQFRKRIAYANAFGTDFVVPVGTGVFLHKNSDFIHTLKKNELNQSFSMLVGVFTTENLYTDGYHTSSKTKNIIDDENSQDELLNMSIRLDSLGWTKKVFDVRKTLPSIPSPKSVISGIIRPLFNGNQMEERLRSKDLLDIFSTGNSLVFPAGHNMIVALSKNNFHSVLNKGGRPIMDHLALEIINNVLEIQD
;
A
#
# COMPACT_ATOMS: atom_id res chain seq x y z
N MET A 1 -16.52 -0.14 15.44
CA MET A 1 -15.26 0.29 14.78
C MET A 1 -15.46 0.32 13.27
N ALA A 2 -14.67 1.11 12.53
CA ALA A 2 -14.77 1.19 11.05
C ALA A 2 -14.50 -0.14 10.32
N THR A 3 -14.05 -1.17 11.04
CA THR A 3 -13.88 -2.54 10.55
C THR A 3 -15.02 -3.46 10.94
N ASP A 4 -16.13 -2.98 11.51
CA ASP A 4 -17.28 -3.82 11.82
C ASP A 4 -18.10 -4.17 10.57
N ASP A 5 -18.88 -5.25 10.63
CA ASP A 5 -19.56 -5.80 9.46
C ASP A 5 -20.56 -4.80 8.85
N GLU A 6 -21.12 -3.89 9.66
CA GLU A 6 -21.96 -2.79 9.18
C GLU A 6 -21.24 -1.86 8.19
N TYR A 7 -19.91 -1.76 8.28
CA TYR A 7 -19.07 -0.97 7.37
C TYR A 7 -18.35 -1.83 6.34
N LEU A 8 -17.92 -3.05 6.71
CA LEU A 8 -17.24 -3.96 5.79
C LEU A 8 -18.18 -4.48 4.71
N TYR A 9 -19.46 -4.71 5.02
CA TYR A 9 -20.41 -5.20 4.03
C TYR A 9 -20.60 -4.21 2.87
N PRO A 10 -20.90 -2.91 3.08
CA PRO A 10 -20.91 -1.95 1.97
C PRO A 10 -19.59 -1.90 1.19
N LEU A 11 -18.44 -1.99 1.88
CA LEU A 11 -17.12 -2.01 1.22
C LEU A 11 -16.90 -3.27 0.36
N SER A 12 -17.44 -4.42 0.76
CA SER A 12 -17.35 -5.66 -0.01
C SER A 12 -18.11 -5.59 -1.33
N GLN A 13 -19.15 -4.75 -1.42
CA GLN A 13 -19.96 -4.57 -2.63
C GLN A 13 -19.24 -3.80 -3.75
N PHE A 14 -18.13 -3.11 -3.46
CA PHE A 14 -17.37 -2.45 -4.51
C PHE A 14 -16.73 -3.47 -5.46
N ARG A 15 -16.86 -3.25 -6.77
CA ARG A 15 -16.23 -4.12 -7.78
C ARG A 15 -14.70 -4.12 -7.68
N LYS A 16 -14.12 -2.97 -7.33
CA LYS A 16 -12.68 -2.77 -7.16
C LYS A 16 -12.42 -2.06 -5.84
N ARG A 17 -11.43 -2.55 -5.10
CA ARG A 17 -10.94 -1.96 -3.86
C ARG A 17 -9.44 -1.77 -4.00
N ILE A 18 -8.98 -0.52 -3.94
CA ILE A 18 -7.58 -0.19 -4.18
C ILE A 18 -7.05 0.62 -3.01
N ALA A 19 -5.95 0.15 -2.41
CA ALA A 19 -5.24 0.81 -1.33
C ALA A 19 -3.90 1.34 -1.85
N TYR A 20 -3.61 2.60 -1.55
CA TYR A 20 -2.39 3.27 -1.96
C TYR A 20 -1.53 3.55 -0.73
N ALA A 21 -0.25 3.22 -0.81
CA ALA A 21 0.69 3.58 0.24
C ALA A 21 2.05 4.04 -0.28
N ASN A 22 2.65 4.92 0.51
CA ASN A 22 4.03 5.33 0.35
C ASN A 22 4.95 4.32 1.04
N ALA A 23 5.98 3.88 0.34
CA ALA A 23 7.01 3.02 0.90
C ALA A 23 8.03 3.80 1.74
N PHE A 24 8.81 3.07 2.53
CA PHE A 24 10.02 3.49 3.23
C PHE A 24 9.82 4.63 4.23
N GLY A 25 8.64 4.69 4.87
CA GLY A 25 8.32 5.70 5.87
C GLY A 25 8.38 7.13 5.33
N THR A 26 8.19 7.30 4.02
CA THR A 26 8.26 8.62 3.38
C THR A 26 7.04 9.49 3.68
N ASP A 27 5.95 8.89 4.17
CA ASP A 27 4.76 9.59 4.65
C ASP A 27 4.75 9.67 6.18
N PHE A 28 4.58 10.88 6.70
CA PHE A 28 4.49 11.13 8.14
C PHE A 28 3.09 10.83 8.70
N VAL A 29 2.04 10.92 7.87
CA VAL A 29 0.65 10.86 8.35
C VAL A 29 0.10 9.44 8.30
N VAL A 30 0.48 8.64 7.29
CA VAL A 30 0.04 7.25 7.18
C VAL A 30 1.21 6.32 6.89
N PRO A 31 1.71 5.57 7.89
CA PRO A 31 2.72 4.54 7.68
C PRO A 31 2.26 3.50 6.66
N VAL A 32 3.20 2.88 5.94
CA VAL A 32 2.87 1.88 4.91
C VAL A 32 2.00 0.75 5.45
N GLY A 33 2.28 0.27 6.66
CA GLY A 33 1.47 -0.77 7.30
C GLY A 33 0.01 -0.39 7.46
N THR A 34 -0.26 0.86 7.83
CA THR A 34 -1.64 1.36 7.95
C THR A 34 -2.27 1.59 6.57
N GLY A 35 -1.53 2.21 5.64
CA GLY A 35 -2.07 2.60 4.32
C GLY A 35 -2.44 1.42 3.42
N VAL A 36 -1.78 0.27 3.60
CA VAL A 36 -2.09 -0.97 2.88
C VAL A 36 -2.38 -2.12 3.85
N PHE A 37 -2.88 -1.85 5.05
CA PHE A 37 -3.41 -2.84 5.99
C PHE A 37 -2.48 -4.03 6.31
N LEU A 38 -1.17 -3.81 6.41
CA LEU A 38 -0.18 -4.84 6.73
C LEU A 38 0.09 -4.88 8.23
N HIS A 39 0.28 -6.09 8.76
CA HIS A 39 0.64 -6.31 10.15
C HIS A 39 1.71 -7.39 10.29
N LYS A 40 2.65 -7.21 11.23
CA LYS A 40 3.80 -8.12 11.48
C LYS A 40 3.38 -9.54 11.89
N ASN A 41 2.20 -9.67 12.48
CA ASN A 41 1.64 -10.95 12.93
C ASN A 41 0.55 -11.47 11.96
N SER A 42 0.32 -10.79 10.84
CA SER A 42 -0.65 -11.22 9.83
C SER A 42 0.04 -12.13 8.82
N ASP A 43 -0.49 -13.36 8.68
CA ASP A 43 -0.07 -14.33 7.66
C ASP A 43 -0.97 -14.25 6.40
N PHE A 44 -1.72 -13.16 6.23
CA PHE A 44 -2.52 -12.95 5.02
C PHE A 44 -1.61 -12.91 3.78
N ILE A 45 -2.02 -13.59 2.72
CA ILE A 45 -1.20 -13.78 1.51
C ILE A 45 -1.53 -12.71 0.46
N HIS A 46 -0.47 -12.15 -0.11
CA HIS A 46 -0.47 -11.10 -1.10
C HIS A 46 0.21 -11.60 -2.37
N THR A 47 -0.51 -11.60 -3.49
CA THR A 47 0.01 -12.06 -4.79
C THR A 47 0.53 -10.88 -5.61
N LEU A 48 1.78 -10.93 -6.04
CA LEU A 48 2.44 -9.91 -6.86
C LEU A 48 1.92 -9.90 -8.30
N LYS A 49 1.46 -8.74 -8.78
CA LYS A 49 1.03 -8.53 -10.18
C LYS A 49 2.17 -7.97 -11.03
N LYS A 50 3.06 -8.86 -11.51
CA LYS A 50 4.24 -8.48 -12.32
C LYS A 50 3.89 -7.70 -13.60
N ASN A 51 2.78 -8.07 -14.26
CA ASN A 51 2.37 -7.41 -15.49
C ASN A 51 2.00 -5.92 -15.29
N GLU A 52 1.47 -5.56 -14.12
CA GLU A 52 1.11 -4.18 -13.78
C GLU A 52 2.32 -3.33 -13.39
N LEU A 53 3.42 -3.96 -12.95
CA LEU A 53 4.69 -3.27 -12.69
C LEU A 53 5.44 -2.88 -13.97
N ASN A 54 5.25 -3.68 -15.03
CA ASN A 54 5.91 -3.44 -16.32
C ASN A 54 5.27 -2.29 -17.11
N GLN A 55 4.08 -1.83 -16.70
CA GLN A 55 3.37 -0.71 -17.31
C GLN A 55 3.56 0.59 -16.52
N SER A 56 4.32 1.52 -17.11
CA SER A 56 4.07 2.97 -17.09
C SER A 56 4.39 3.89 -15.90
N PHE A 57 4.74 3.46 -14.68
CA PHE A 57 5.05 4.44 -13.61
C PHE A 57 6.30 4.15 -12.78
N SER A 58 7.35 4.96 -12.98
CA SER A 58 8.68 4.74 -12.38
C SER A 58 8.76 4.78 -10.85
N MET A 59 7.73 5.31 -10.18
CA MET A 59 7.62 5.33 -8.72
C MET A 59 6.79 4.18 -8.17
N LEU A 60 6.04 3.45 -8.99
CA LEU A 60 5.30 2.26 -8.55
C LEU A 60 6.30 1.12 -8.35
N VAL A 61 6.42 0.63 -7.11
CA VAL A 61 7.38 -0.42 -6.74
C VAL A 61 6.73 -1.74 -6.39
N GLY A 62 5.40 -1.77 -6.21
CA GLY A 62 4.68 -3.00 -5.93
C GLY A 62 3.20 -2.87 -6.25
N VAL A 63 2.65 -3.91 -6.89
CA VAL A 63 1.21 -4.12 -7.02
C VAL A 63 0.90 -5.51 -6.50
N PHE A 64 0.09 -5.57 -5.45
CA PHE A 64 -0.27 -6.82 -4.80
C PHE A 64 -1.77 -6.98 -4.72
N THR A 65 -2.27 -8.20 -4.82
CA THR A 65 -3.68 -8.51 -4.59
C THR A 65 -3.84 -9.50 -3.46
N THR A 66 -4.76 -9.23 -2.56
CA THR A 66 -5.20 -10.17 -1.52
C THR A 66 -6.34 -11.04 -2.04
N GLU A 67 -6.44 -12.26 -1.52
CA GLU A 67 -7.60 -13.13 -1.76
C GLU A 67 -8.85 -12.53 -1.11
N ASN A 68 -9.99 -12.58 -1.81
CA ASN A 68 -11.28 -12.18 -1.25
C ASN A 68 -11.86 -13.36 -0.45
N LEU A 69 -11.79 -13.25 0.87
CA LEU A 69 -12.27 -14.24 1.83
C LEU A 69 -13.51 -13.77 2.59
N TYR A 70 -14.00 -12.55 2.29
CA TYR A 70 -15.19 -11.98 2.91
C TYR A 70 -16.44 -12.47 2.19
N THR A 71 -17.25 -13.28 2.88
CA THR A 71 -18.51 -13.82 2.35
C THR A 71 -19.71 -13.07 2.93
N ASP A 72 -20.66 -12.70 2.06
CA ASP A 72 -21.79 -11.78 2.27
C ASP A 72 -22.42 -11.79 3.68
N GLY A 73 -21.86 -10.95 4.56
CA GLY A 73 -22.51 -10.39 5.75
C GLY A 73 -22.90 -11.34 6.89
N TYR A 74 -22.80 -12.67 6.70
CA TYR A 74 -23.26 -13.62 7.72
C TYR A 74 -22.19 -14.52 8.31
N HIS A 75 -21.05 -14.70 7.63
CA HIS A 75 -19.93 -15.44 8.19
C HIS A 75 -18.63 -14.90 7.61
N THR A 76 -17.74 -14.39 8.46
CA THR A 76 -16.31 -14.51 8.17
C THR A 76 -16.05 -16.01 7.99
N SER A 77 -15.37 -16.41 6.90
CA SER A 77 -15.12 -17.83 6.64
C SER A 77 -14.59 -18.52 7.90
N SER A 78 -14.91 -19.80 8.15
CA SER A 78 -14.40 -20.52 9.33
C SER A 78 -12.87 -20.40 9.47
N LYS A 79 -12.16 -20.22 8.35
CA LYS A 79 -10.72 -19.94 8.30
C LYS A 79 -10.36 -18.56 8.89
N THR A 80 -11.12 -17.52 8.57
CA THR A 80 -10.93 -16.17 9.14
C THR A 80 -11.38 -16.13 10.60
N LYS A 81 -12.48 -16.80 10.92
CA LYS A 81 -13.03 -16.89 12.27
C LYS A 81 -12.07 -17.63 13.22
N ASN A 82 -11.44 -18.72 12.80
CA ASN A 82 -10.40 -19.39 13.58
C ASN A 82 -9.13 -18.54 13.81
N ILE A 83 -8.84 -17.57 12.93
CA ILE A 83 -7.71 -16.63 13.11
C ILE A 83 -8.10 -15.52 14.10
N ILE A 84 -9.38 -15.14 14.16
CA ILE A 84 -9.89 -14.04 14.99
C ILE A 84 -10.31 -14.51 16.39
N ASP A 85 -10.83 -15.73 16.53
CA ASP A 85 -11.41 -16.28 17.77
C ASP A 85 -10.36 -16.98 18.66
N ASP A 86 -9.07 -17.00 18.28
CA ASP A 86 -8.00 -17.51 19.15
C ASP A 86 -7.68 -16.45 20.23
N GLU A 87 -8.33 -16.62 21.38
CA GLU A 87 -8.48 -15.69 22.50
C GLU A 87 -7.14 -15.14 23.06
N ASN A 88 -6.78 -13.91 22.69
CA ASN A 88 -6.19 -12.92 23.61
C ASN A 88 -6.27 -11.49 23.04
N SER A 89 -7.17 -10.69 23.59
CA SER A 89 -7.67 -9.40 23.09
C SER A 89 -6.69 -8.21 23.16
N GLN A 90 -5.47 -8.29 22.62
CA GLN A 90 -4.51 -7.18 22.76
C GLN A 90 -4.15 -6.46 21.46
N ASP A 91 -4.29 -7.08 20.28
CA ASP A 91 -3.85 -6.46 19.02
C ASP A 91 -5.00 -6.11 18.08
N GLU A 92 -5.68 -5.02 18.41
CA GLU A 92 -6.76 -4.41 17.60
C GLU A 92 -6.31 -4.15 16.15
N LEU A 93 -5.05 -3.75 15.95
CA LEU A 93 -4.48 -3.48 14.63
C LEU A 93 -4.32 -4.74 13.79
N LEU A 94 -3.92 -5.86 14.40
CA LEU A 94 -3.89 -7.16 13.73
C LEU A 94 -5.28 -7.56 13.23
N ASN A 95 -6.30 -7.44 14.08
CA ASN A 95 -7.67 -7.78 13.71
C ASN A 95 -8.17 -6.88 12.55
N MET A 96 -7.94 -5.57 12.65
CA MET A 96 -8.27 -4.63 11.58
C MET A 96 -7.58 -4.99 10.26
N SER A 97 -6.28 -5.30 10.30
CA SER A 97 -5.50 -5.70 9.13
C SER A 97 -6.11 -6.92 8.44
N ILE A 98 -6.42 -7.98 9.21
CA ILE A 98 -7.01 -9.21 8.68
C ILE A 98 -8.39 -8.98 8.09
N ARG A 99 -9.26 -8.25 8.80
CA ARG A 99 -10.64 -7.98 8.34
C ARG A 99 -10.63 -7.16 7.06
N LEU A 100 -9.80 -6.12 6.98
CA LEU A 100 -9.68 -5.32 5.77
C LEU A 100 -9.10 -6.14 4.62
N ASP A 101 -8.03 -6.91 4.84
CA ASP A 101 -7.42 -7.75 3.80
C ASP A 101 -8.37 -8.82 3.25
N SER A 102 -9.26 -9.34 4.11
CA SER A 102 -10.27 -10.31 3.70
C SER A 102 -11.19 -9.81 2.59
N LEU A 103 -11.31 -8.50 2.39
CA LEU A 103 -12.10 -7.92 1.31
C LEU A 103 -11.46 -8.08 -0.07
N GLY A 104 -10.20 -8.53 -0.21
CA GLY A 104 -9.58 -8.71 -1.52
C GLY A 104 -9.18 -7.39 -2.20
N TRP A 105 -8.36 -6.58 -1.52
CA TRP A 105 -7.79 -5.34 -2.03
C TRP A 105 -6.69 -5.55 -3.08
N THR A 106 -6.58 -4.59 -4.00
CA THR A 106 -5.36 -4.31 -4.76
C THR A 106 -4.54 -3.25 -4.01
N LYS A 107 -3.32 -3.57 -3.63
CA LYS A 107 -2.40 -2.71 -2.87
C LYS A 107 -1.32 -2.19 -3.80
N LYS A 108 -1.24 -0.87 -3.95
CA LYS A 108 -0.24 -0.19 -4.78
C LYS A 108 0.72 0.59 -3.91
N VAL A 109 2.01 0.30 -4.06
CA VAL A 109 3.07 0.82 -3.20
C VAL A 109 4.03 1.68 -4.03
N PHE A 110 4.31 2.90 -3.54
CA PHE A 110 5.09 3.91 -4.27
C PHE A 110 6.40 4.27 -3.55
N ASP A 111 7.51 4.33 -4.29
CA ASP A 111 8.79 4.87 -3.82
C ASP A 111 8.96 6.31 -4.28
N VAL A 112 8.69 7.23 -3.36
CA VAL A 112 8.74 8.67 -3.58
C VAL A 112 10.07 9.31 -3.14
N ARG A 113 11.06 8.52 -2.71
CA ARG A 113 12.31 9.08 -2.18
C ARG A 113 13.08 9.91 -3.20
N LYS A 114 12.90 9.61 -4.50
CA LYS A 114 13.53 10.38 -5.60
C LYS A 114 12.97 11.78 -5.78
N THR A 115 11.77 12.03 -5.29
CA THR A 115 11.08 13.32 -5.42
C THR A 115 11.13 14.14 -4.13
N LEU A 116 11.52 13.52 -3.02
CA LEU A 116 11.64 14.20 -1.74
C LEU A 116 12.99 14.94 -1.65
N PRO A 117 13.02 16.12 -1.00
CA PRO A 117 14.28 16.79 -0.69
C PRO A 117 15.11 15.89 0.23
N SER A 118 16.35 15.61 -0.18
CA SER A 118 17.28 14.79 0.59
C SER A 118 18.22 15.70 1.40
N ILE A 119 18.38 15.38 2.69
CA ILE A 119 19.53 15.88 3.45
C ILE A 119 20.70 14.97 3.06
N PRO A 120 21.88 15.51 2.71
CA PRO A 120 23.07 14.70 2.47
C PRO A 120 23.41 13.93 3.75
N SER A 121 23.08 12.64 3.76
CA SER A 121 23.51 11.70 4.80
C SER A 121 24.89 11.16 4.45
N PRO A 122 25.71 10.76 5.44
CA PRO A 122 26.94 10.02 5.18
C PRO A 122 26.60 8.81 4.31
N LYS A 123 27.21 8.75 3.13
CA LYS A 123 26.86 7.87 1.99
C LYS A 123 26.48 6.46 2.43
N SER A 124 25.18 6.17 2.55
CA SER A 124 24.70 4.80 2.49
C SER A 124 24.60 4.44 0.99
N VAL A 125 25.49 3.55 0.57
CA VAL A 125 25.58 3.02 -0.80
C VAL A 125 24.44 2.02 -0.98
N ILE A 126 23.18 2.48 -1.08
CA ILE A 126 22.04 1.55 -1.21
C ILE A 126 20.96 2.05 -2.20
N SER A 127 21.29 2.96 -3.12
CA SER A 127 20.35 3.35 -4.21
C SER A 127 20.08 2.24 -5.24
N GLY A 128 20.63 1.04 -5.02
CA GLY A 128 20.61 -0.07 -5.96
C GLY A 128 19.89 -1.34 -5.50
N ILE A 129 19.30 -1.42 -4.29
CA ILE A 129 18.77 -2.72 -3.77
C ILE A 129 17.29 -2.98 -4.10
N ILE A 130 16.48 -1.95 -4.38
CA ILE A 130 15.03 -2.18 -4.58
C ILE A 130 14.67 -2.51 -6.03
N ARG A 131 15.40 -1.96 -7.01
CA ARG A 131 15.26 -2.42 -8.40
C ARG A 131 15.63 -3.90 -8.60
N PRO A 132 16.68 -4.48 -7.98
CA PRO A 132 16.97 -5.89 -8.11
C PRO A 132 16.02 -6.80 -7.32
N LEU A 133 15.26 -6.31 -6.33
CA LEU A 133 14.25 -7.11 -5.62
C LEU A 133 13.13 -7.59 -6.55
N PHE A 134 12.68 -6.75 -7.48
CA PHE A 134 11.59 -7.08 -8.41
C PHE A 134 12.04 -7.43 -9.84
N ASN A 135 13.28 -7.08 -10.23
CA ASN A 135 13.85 -7.49 -11.52
C ASN A 135 14.58 -8.85 -11.48
N GLY A 136 14.77 -9.44 -10.29
CA GLY A 136 15.33 -10.78 -10.14
C GLY A 136 14.25 -11.87 -10.26
N ASN A 137 14.56 -12.95 -10.98
CA ASN A 137 13.70 -14.13 -11.20
C ASN A 137 13.28 -14.90 -9.91
N GLN A 138 13.47 -14.36 -8.71
CA GLN A 138 13.40 -15.12 -7.46
C GLN A 138 12.47 -14.57 -6.37
N MET A 139 11.76 -13.46 -6.60
CA MET A 139 10.75 -13.06 -5.61
C MET A 139 9.54 -13.98 -5.71
N GLU A 140 9.19 -14.63 -4.60
CA GLU A 140 7.99 -15.44 -4.48
C GLU A 140 6.78 -14.60 -4.92
N GLU A 141 5.97 -15.17 -5.81
CA GLU A 141 4.76 -14.51 -6.31
C GLU A 141 3.76 -14.23 -5.18
N ARG A 142 3.93 -14.90 -4.03
CA ARG A 142 3.04 -14.85 -2.87
C ARG A 142 3.86 -14.49 -1.64
N LEU A 143 3.48 -13.43 -0.95
CA LEU A 143 4.17 -12.91 0.23
C LEU A 143 3.17 -12.75 1.37
N ARG A 144 3.61 -12.89 2.62
CA ARG A 144 2.74 -12.60 3.77
C ARG A 144 2.75 -11.12 4.10
N SER A 145 1.76 -10.67 4.86
CA SER A 145 1.67 -9.26 5.30
C SER A 145 2.93 -8.79 6.01
N LYS A 146 3.54 -9.64 6.84
CA LYS A 146 4.80 -9.34 7.51
C LYS A 146 5.98 -9.17 6.55
N ASP A 147 6.05 -10.02 5.52
CA ASP A 147 7.13 -9.98 4.54
C ASP A 147 7.03 -8.66 3.74
N LEU A 148 5.82 -8.24 3.35
CA LEU A 148 5.59 -6.93 2.73
C LEU A 148 5.89 -5.75 3.65
N LEU A 149 5.49 -5.86 4.93
CA LEU A 149 5.73 -4.82 5.92
C LEU A 149 7.24 -4.61 6.10
N ASP A 150 8.02 -5.69 6.22
CA ASP A 150 9.47 -5.63 6.36
C ASP A 150 10.12 -5.03 5.09
N ILE A 151 9.67 -5.44 3.90
CA ILE A 151 10.19 -4.89 2.64
C ILE A 151 9.97 -3.38 2.55
N PHE A 152 8.75 -2.91 2.87
CA PHE A 152 8.38 -1.51 2.61
C PHE A 152 8.51 -0.58 3.82
N SER A 153 8.67 -1.08 5.04
CA SER A 153 8.88 -0.22 6.22
C SER A 153 10.36 0.12 6.40
N THR A 154 11.27 -0.72 5.90
CA THR A 154 12.70 -0.56 6.11
C THR A 154 13.32 0.37 5.07
N GLY A 155 13.40 1.66 5.38
CA GLY A 155 14.07 2.65 4.55
C GLY A 155 15.57 2.75 4.87
N ASN A 156 16.43 2.57 3.87
CA ASN A 156 17.90 2.68 4.02
C ASN A 156 18.44 4.13 4.04
N SER A 157 17.56 5.12 4.12
CA SER A 157 17.89 6.54 4.06
C SER A 157 17.02 7.34 5.02
N LEU A 158 17.64 8.26 5.75
CA LEU A 158 16.96 9.29 6.53
C LEU A 158 16.34 10.28 5.54
N VAL A 159 15.10 10.04 5.12
CA VAL A 159 14.37 10.93 4.21
C VAL A 159 13.51 11.85 5.06
N PHE A 160 13.43 13.12 4.67
CA PHE A 160 12.52 14.04 5.33
C PHE A 160 11.09 13.49 5.19
N PRO A 161 10.36 13.27 6.30
CA PRO A 161 9.04 12.67 6.27
C PRO A 161 8.03 13.74 5.81
N ALA A 162 8.03 14.03 4.51
CA ALA A 162 7.21 15.05 3.87
C ALA A 162 6.28 14.46 2.79
N GLY A 163 6.13 13.14 2.70
CA GLY A 163 5.27 12.44 1.73
C GLY A 163 3.80 12.83 1.81
N HIS A 164 3.33 13.30 2.97
CA HIS A 164 1.98 13.85 3.09
C HIS A 164 1.74 15.04 2.14
N ASN A 165 2.75 15.90 1.96
CA ASN A 165 2.69 17.03 1.02
C ASN A 165 2.74 16.59 -0.45
N MET A 166 3.06 15.32 -0.72
CA MET A 166 3.01 14.76 -2.07
C MET A 166 1.63 14.20 -2.44
N ILE A 167 0.85 13.72 -1.48
CA ILE A 167 -0.52 13.21 -1.71
C ILE A 167 -1.55 14.36 -1.71
N VAL A 168 -1.22 15.48 -1.08
CA VAL A 168 -2.06 16.68 -1.10
C VAL A 168 -1.50 17.64 -2.15
N ALA A 169 -2.12 17.70 -3.33
CA ALA A 169 -1.80 18.70 -4.37
C ALA A 169 -2.22 20.13 -3.93
N LEU A 170 -1.67 20.62 -2.81
CA LEU A 170 -2.01 21.94 -2.27
C LEU A 170 -1.12 22.99 -2.95
N SER A 171 -1.70 23.74 -3.88
CA SER A 171 -1.04 24.84 -4.59
C SER A 171 -1.48 26.19 -4.05
N LYS A 172 -1.37 26.42 -2.73
CA LYS A 172 -1.83 27.70 -2.15
C LYS A 172 -0.88 28.86 -2.47
N ASN A 173 0.43 28.63 -2.50
CA ASN A 173 1.47 29.64 -2.82
C ASN A 173 2.60 29.03 -3.68
N ASN A 174 3.40 29.88 -4.35
CA ASN A 174 4.55 29.45 -5.18
C ASN A 174 5.54 28.53 -4.44
N PHE A 175 5.73 28.74 -3.14
CA PHE A 175 6.57 27.88 -2.30
C PHE A 175 5.99 26.46 -2.15
N HIS A 176 4.68 26.34 -1.94
CA HIS A 176 3.99 25.03 -1.86
C HIS A 176 3.97 24.31 -3.21
N SER A 177 3.85 25.05 -4.32
CA SER A 177 3.93 24.47 -5.67
C SER A 177 5.28 23.78 -5.92
N VAL A 178 6.38 24.39 -5.48
CA VAL A 178 7.72 23.81 -5.62
C VAL A 178 7.91 22.59 -4.70
N LEU A 179 7.47 22.68 -3.44
CA LEU A 179 7.52 21.56 -2.49
C LEU A 179 6.67 20.35 -2.91
N ASN A 180 5.52 20.60 -3.54
CA ASN A 180 4.55 19.55 -3.88
C ASN A 180 4.72 19.05 -5.33
N LYS A 181 5.65 19.62 -6.10
CA LYS A 181 5.92 19.22 -7.49
C LYS A 181 6.23 17.74 -7.62
N GLY A 182 6.87 17.15 -6.59
CA GLY A 182 7.17 15.73 -6.51
C GLY A 182 5.93 14.83 -6.49
N GLY A 183 4.83 15.29 -5.92
CA GLY A 183 3.56 14.56 -5.79
C GLY A 183 2.70 14.54 -7.04
N ARG A 184 2.90 15.52 -7.93
CA ARG A 184 2.06 15.69 -9.13
C ARG A 184 2.02 14.44 -10.02
N PRO A 185 3.14 13.76 -10.35
CA PRO A 185 3.07 12.54 -11.14
C PRO A 185 2.25 11.42 -10.50
N ILE A 186 2.24 11.33 -9.15
CA ILE A 186 1.46 10.32 -8.42
C ILE A 186 -0.02 10.66 -8.49
N MET A 187 -0.38 11.93 -8.29
CA MET A 187 -1.76 12.39 -8.38
C MET A 187 -2.30 12.29 -9.81
N ASP A 188 -1.49 12.60 -10.82
CA ASP A 188 -1.85 12.43 -12.23
C ASP A 188 -2.09 10.94 -12.55
N HIS A 189 -1.21 10.05 -12.08
CA HIS A 189 -1.38 8.60 -12.21
C HIS A 189 -2.66 8.11 -11.51
N LEU A 190 -2.88 8.53 -10.26
CA LEU A 190 -4.08 8.18 -9.49
C LEU A 190 -5.36 8.65 -10.19
N ALA A 191 -5.37 9.88 -10.73
CA ALA A 191 -6.52 10.42 -11.43
C ALA A 191 -6.85 9.61 -12.70
N LEU A 192 -5.83 9.29 -13.52
CA LEU A 192 -5.98 8.44 -14.69
C LEU A 192 -6.48 7.05 -14.31
N GLU A 193 -5.93 6.48 -13.24
CA GLU A 193 -6.35 5.17 -12.76
C GLU A 193 -7.80 5.17 -12.26
N ILE A 194 -8.24 6.20 -11.54
CA ILE A 194 -9.64 6.35 -11.13
C ILE A 194 -10.54 6.42 -12.36
N ILE A 195 -10.19 7.25 -13.36
CA ILE A 195 -10.95 7.38 -14.60
C ILE A 195 -11.06 6.03 -15.31
N ASN A 196 -9.95 5.32 -15.49
CA ASN A 196 -9.94 4.01 -16.16
C ASN A 196 -10.73 2.96 -15.37
N ASN A 197 -10.70 3.00 -14.04
CA ASN A 197 -11.46 2.10 -13.20
C ASN A 197 -12.97 2.39 -13.19
N VAL A 198 -13.36 3.67 -13.25
CA VAL A 198 -14.77 4.10 -13.29
C VAL A 198 -15.37 3.90 -14.68
N LEU A 199 -14.63 4.25 -15.73
CA LEU A 199 -15.12 4.18 -17.11
C LEU A 199 -14.93 2.80 -17.75
N GLU A 200 -14.23 1.89 -17.08
CA GLU A 200 -13.91 0.54 -17.60
C GLU A 200 -13.23 0.57 -18.98
N ILE A 201 -12.50 1.64 -19.29
CA ILE A 201 -11.72 1.73 -20.52
C ILE A 201 -10.58 0.72 -20.39
N GLN A 202 -10.79 -0.45 -21.00
CA GLN A 202 -9.74 -1.44 -21.25
C GLN A 202 -9.17 -1.10 -22.62
N ASP A 203 -7.89 -0.69 -22.66
CA ASP A 203 -7.10 -0.63 -23.89
C ASP A 203 -6.85 -2.06 -24.44
#